data_AF-A0A081RSG5-F1
#
_entry.id   AF-A0A081RSG5-F1
#
_cell.length_a   1.000
_cell.length_b   1.000
_cell.length_c   1.000
_cell.angle_alpha   90.00
_cell.angle_beta   90.00
_cell.angle_gamma   90.00
#
_symmetry.space_group_name_H-M   'P 1'
#
loop_
_entity.id
_entity.type
_entity.pdbx_description
1 polymer ?
#
loop_
_entity_poly.entity_id
_entity_poly.type
_entity_poly.pdbx_seq_one_letter_code
_entity_poly.pdbx_strand_id
1 'polypeptide(L)'
;MMNSKRQQPLVTWIEPWGEAGNPATHITYQGMDATTGKPYVGYASMQGQQTGTNIVRYRYNGNFKRFGGKPPEVFYEGYGQAGKNTARGLEQRLFEQLGGP
;
A
#
# COMPACT_ATOMS: atom_id res chain seq x y z
N MET A 1 -3.16 -24.12 -47.35
CA MET A 1 -3.93 -23.75 -46.14
C MET A 1 -3.17 -24.24 -44.92
N MET A 2 -2.72 -23.34 -44.02
CA MET A 2 -2.74 -23.49 -42.56
C MET A 2 -1.99 -22.30 -41.92
N ASN A 3 -2.76 -21.43 -41.26
CA ASN A 3 -2.30 -20.26 -40.52
C ASN A 3 -1.60 -20.70 -39.23
N SER A 4 -0.29 -20.41 -39.11
CA SER A 4 0.40 -20.44 -37.83
C SER A 4 0.03 -19.19 -37.04
N LYS A 5 -0.96 -19.31 -36.15
CA LYS A 5 -1.22 -18.27 -35.14
C LYS A 5 -0.03 -18.25 -34.20
N ARG A 6 0.84 -17.25 -34.37
CA ARG A 6 1.84 -16.88 -33.36
C ARG A 6 1.09 -16.65 -32.04
N GLN A 7 1.27 -17.55 -31.08
CA GLN A 7 0.88 -17.31 -29.69
C GLN A 7 1.67 -16.09 -29.24
N GLN A 8 0.98 -14.97 -29.05
CA GLN A 8 1.60 -13.83 -28.40
C GLN A 8 1.91 -14.24 -26.95
N PRO A 9 3.11 -13.98 -26.43
CA PRO A 9 3.38 -14.23 -25.03
C PRO A 9 2.40 -13.40 -24.20
N LEU A 10 1.76 -14.05 -23.21
CA LEU A 10 0.99 -13.35 -22.19
C LEU A 10 1.87 -12.25 -21.60
N VAL A 11 1.50 -10.99 -21.82
CA VAL A 11 2.14 -9.85 -21.16
C VAL A 11 1.73 -9.91 -19.70
N THR A 12 2.47 -10.64 -18.88
CA THR A 12 2.33 -10.58 -17.42
C THR A 12 3.19 -9.41 -16.95
N TRP A 13 2.56 -8.41 -16.33
CA TRP A 13 3.28 -7.39 -15.57
C TRP A 13 4.10 -8.09 -14.48
N ILE A 14 5.42 -8.15 -14.65
CA ILE A 14 6.35 -8.61 -13.62
C ILE A 14 6.59 -7.43 -12.69
N GLU A 15 6.15 -7.55 -11.44
CA GLU A 15 6.47 -6.56 -10.42
C GLU A 15 8.00 -6.60 -10.17
N PRO A 16 8.74 -5.50 -10.36
CA PRO A 16 10.21 -5.49 -10.30
C PRO A 16 10.81 -5.91 -8.94
N TRP A 17 9.97 -6.06 -7.91
CA TRP A 17 10.35 -6.33 -6.53
C TRP A 17 9.86 -7.69 -5.99
N GLY A 18 9.38 -8.59 -6.85
CA GLY A 18 9.26 -10.01 -6.49
C GLY A 18 8.22 -10.36 -5.42
N GLU A 19 7.01 -9.79 -5.47
CA GLU A 19 5.86 -10.31 -4.70
C GLU A 19 5.07 -11.39 -5.47
N ALA A 20 5.69 -12.07 -6.44
CA ALA A 20 5.11 -13.29 -6.99
C ALA A 20 5.26 -14.42 -5.96
N GLY A 21 4.31 -14.57 -5.03
CA GLY A 21 4.27 -15.78 -4.20
C GLY A 21 3.28 -15.82 -3.05
N ASN A 22 3.17 -14.76 -2.23
CA ASN A 22 2.32 -14.79 -1.04
C ASN A 22 1.41 -13.57 -0.96
N PRO A 23 0.08 -13.75 -0.90
CA PRO A 23 -0.84 -12.63 -0.71
C PRO A 23 -0.55 -11.90 0.60
N ALA A 24 -0.64 -10.57 0.54
CA ALA A 24 -0.40 -9.68 1.66
C ALA A 24 -1.69 -8.92 2.03
N THR A 25 -1.73 -8.42 3.25
CA THR A 25 -2.66 -7.37 3.64
C THR A 25 -2.03 -6.03 3.31
N HIS A 26 -2.81 -5.14 2.70
CA HIS A 26 -2.42 -3.82 2.23
C HIS A 26 -3.27 -2.77 2.96
N ILE A 27 -2.64 -1.68 3.37
CA ILE A 27 -3.31 -0.60 4.09
C ILE A 27 -3.02 0.77 3.49
N THR A 28 -3.98 1.66 3.69
CA THR A 28 -3.79 3.11 3.58
C THR A 28 -3.99 3.71 4.97
N TYR A 29 -3.09 4.57 5.40
CA TYR A 29 -3.15 5.24 6.70
C TYR A 29 -2.83 6.73 6.57
N GLN A 30 -3.30 7.53 7.53
CA GLN A 30 -2.99 8.95 7.63
C GLN A 30 -2.56 9.32 9.05
N GLY A 31 -1.59 10.21 9.15
CA GLY A 31 -1.20 10.84 10.41
C GLY A 31 -0.81 12.29 10.19
N MET A 32 -0.59 13.03 11.27
CA MET A 32 0.01 14.36 11.20
C MET A 32 1.52 14.22 11.36
N ASP A 33 2.31 14.65 10.38
CA ASP A 33 3.76 14.65 10.50
C ASP A 33 4.19 15.72 11.50
N ALA A 34 4.79 15.30 12.61
CA ALA A 34 5.14 16.17 13.74
C ALA A 34 6.29 17.13 13.42
N THR A 35 7.11 16.85 12.41
CA THR A 35 8.20 17.72 11.99
C THR A 35 7.68 18.86 11.12
N THR A 36 6.76 18.55 10.21
CA THR A 36 6.29 19.52 9.20
C THR A 36 4.94 20.13 9.52
N GLY A 37 4.18 19.56 10.45
CA GLY A 37 2.80 19.95 10.74
C GLY A 37 1.84 19.67 9.58
N LYS A 38 2.22 18.84 8.61
CA LYS A 38 1.40 18.52 7.44
C LYS A 38 0.77 17.13 7.58
N PRO A 39 -0.44 16.92 7.03
CA PRO A 39 -0.99 15.59 6.87
C PRO A 39 -0.03 14.70 6.05
N TYR A 40 0.20 13.49 6.53
CA TYR A 40 0.96 12.45 5.87
C TYR A 40 0.03 11.29 5.55
N VAL A 41 -0.05 10.92 4.28
CA VAL A 41 -0.73 9.71 3.81
C VAL A 41 0.35 8.68 3.48
N GLY A 42 0.11 7.42 3.83
CA GLY A 42 1.03 6.35 3.52
C GLY A 42 0.35 5.04 3.16
N TYR A 43 1.03 4.29 2.31
CA TYR A 43 0.80 2.87 2.06
C TYR A 43 1.76 1.98 2.86
N ALA A 44 1.27 0.82 3.28
CA ALA A 44 2.10 -0.28 3.77
C ALA A 44 1.45 -1.63 3.49
N SER A 45 2.25 -2.70 3.51
CA SER A 45 1.77 -4.07 3.39
C SER A 45 2.58 -5.03 4.27
N MET A 46 1.97 -6.17 4.59
CA MET A 46 2.60 -7.27 5.30
C MET A 46 2.02 -8.60 4.83
N GLN A 47 2.86 -9.62 4.65
CA GLN A 47 2.44 -10.94 4.18
C GLN A 47 1.41 -11.60 5.12
N GLY A 48 0.46 -12.33 4.52
CA GLY A 48 -0.63 -12.99 5.23
C GLY A 48 -1.77 -12.04 5.60
N GLN A 49 -2.79 -12.60 6.26
CA GLN A 49 -3.90 -11.83 6.83
C GLN A 49 -3.43 -11.17 8.12
N GLN A 50 -3.36 -9.84 8.13
CA GLN A 50 -2.85 -9.03 9.23
C GLN A 50 -3.85 -7.93 9.54
N THR A 51 -3.81 -7.38 10.75
CA THR A 51 -4.56 -6.15 11.06
C THR A 51 -3.74 -4.93 10.68
N GLY A 52 -4.39 -3.85 10.29
CA GLY A 52 -3.72 -2.62 9.89
C GLY A 52 -2.89 -2.01 11.02
N THR A 53 -3.34 -2.13 12.27
CA THR A 53 -2.56 -1.73 13.45
C THR A 53 -1.24 -2.50 13.54
N ASN A 54 -1.24 -3.80 13.27
CA ASN A 54 -0.01 -4.61 13.27
C ASN A 54 0.93 -4.18 12.14
N ILE A 55 0.39 -3.90 10.94
CA ILE A 55 1.18 -3.43 9.80
C ILE A 55 1.81 -2.06 10.06
N VAL A 56 1.04 -1.11 10.62
CA VAL A 56 1.56 0.22 11.02
C VAL A 56 2.64 0.07 12.10
N ARG A 57 2.41 -0.77 13.11
CA ARG A 57 3.41 -1.05 14.14
C ARG A 57 4.68 -1.67 13.54
N TYR A 58 4.56 -2.62 12.62
CA TYR A 58 5.68 -3.23 11.91
C TYR A 58 6.46 -2.19 11.08
N ARG A 59 5.75 -1.37 10.29
CA ARG A 59 6.33 -0.35 9.41
C ARG A 59 7.22 0.65 10.15
N TYR A 60 6.81 1.03 11.36
CA TYR A 60 7.50 2.02 12.20
C TYR A 60 8.27 1.39 13.36
N ASN A 61 8.39 0.06 13.43
CA ASN A 61 8.99 -0.67 14.54
C ASN A 61 8.46 -0.23 15.93
N GLY A 62 7.15 0.04 16.01
CA GLY A 62 6.48 0.56 17.20
C GLY A 62 6.85 1.99 17.61
N ASN A 63 7.69 2.69 16.83
CA ASN A 63 8.14 4.05 17.13
C ASN A 63 7.42 5.09 16.24
N PHE A 64 6.45 5.78 16.83
CA PHE A 64 5.64 6.77 16.13
C PHE A 64 6.11 8.22 16.33
N LYS A 65 7.42 8.45 16.58
CA LYS A 65 7.96 9.81 16.73
C LYS A 65 7.62 10.74 15.57
N ARG A 66 7.58 10.20 14.33
CA ARG A 66 7.13 10.95 13.14
C ARG A 66 5.76 11.58 13.31
N PHE A 67 4.88 10.97 14.11
CA PHE A 67 3.49 11.37 14.30
C PHE A 67 3.23 11.87 15.73
N GLY A 68 4.26 12.40 16.41
CA GLY A 68 4.11 12.93 17.76
C GLY A 68 3.89 11.85 18.83
N GLY A 69 4.35 10.63 18.57
CA GLY A 69 4.27 9.50 19.50
C GLY A 69 2.96 8.71 19.45
N LYS A 70 2.01 9.09 18.57
CA LYS A 70 0.75 8.38 18.37
C LYS A 70 0.78 7.62 17.03
N PRO A 71 0.27 6.38 16.96
CA PRO A 71 0.16 5.69 15.68
C PRO A 71 -0.78 6.47 14.73
N PRO A 72 -0.48 6.50 13.43
CA PRO A 72 -1.41 7.03 12.43
C PRO A 72 -2.66 6.15 12.32
N GLU A 73 -3.75 6.73 11.85
CA GLU A 73 -5.04 6.06 11.65
C GLU A 73 -5.06 5.27 10.35
N VAL A 74 -5.55 4.03 10.40
CA VAL A 74 -5.73 3.18 9.21
C VAL A 74 -7.11 3.46 8.60
N PHE A 75 -7.13 3.97 7.38
CA PHE A 75 -8.35 4.30 6.63
C PHE A 75 -8.90 3.12 5.83
N TYR A 76 -8.01 2.24 5.38
CA TYR A 76 -8.37 1.08 4.58
C TYR A 76 -7.45 -0.09 4.88
N GLU A 77 -8.04 -1.28 4.87
CA GLU A 77 -7.38 -2.58 4.99
C GLU A 77 -7.98 -3.52 3.94
N GLY A 78 -7.12 -4.17 3.14
CA GLY A 78 -7.57 -5.11 2.13
C GLY A 78 -6.52 -6.16 1.78
N TYR A 79 -6.97 -7.36 1.46
CA TYR A 79 -6.10 -8.51 1.20
C TYR A 79 -5.90 -8.80 -0.29
N GLY A 80 -4.70 -9.25 -0.65
CA GLY A 80 -4.34 -9.65 -2.01
C GLY A 80 -4.32 -8.49 -3.01
N GLN A 81 -4.31 -8.83 -4.31
CA GLN A 81 -4.14 -7.85 -5.38
C GLN A 81 -5.24 -6.77 -5.39
N ALA A 82 -6.50 -7.14 -5.13
CA ALA A 82 -7.59 -6.17 -5.03
C ALA A 82 -7.34 -5.20 -3.86
N GLY A 83 -6.89 -5.71 -2.71
CA GLY A 83 -6.45 -4.91 -1.58
C GLY A 83 -5.35 -3.92 -1.94
N LYS A 84 -4.29 -4.39 -2.62
CA LYS A 84 -3.17 -3.56 -3.10
C LYS A 84 -3.64 -2.40 -3.98
N ASN A 85 -4.47 -2.71 -4.98
CA ASN A 85 -4.96 -1.73 -5.94
C ASN A 85 -5.78 -0.63 -5.25
N THR A 86 -6.71 -1.02 -4.37
CA THR A 86 -7.53 -0.07 -3.61
C THR A 86 -6.67 0.77 -2.67
N ALA A 87 -5.75 0.15 -1.92
CA ALA A 87 -4.89 0.87 -0.97
C ALA A 87 -4.00 1.92 -1.66
N ARG A 88 -3.44 1.59 -2.83
CA ARG A 88 -2.65 2.53 -3.65
C ARG A 88 -3.50 3.65 -4.25
N GLY A 89 -4.70 3.32 -4.74
CA GLY A 89 -5.64 4.32 -5.25
C GLY A 89 -6.08 5.31 -4.16
N LEU A 90 -6.37 4.80 -2.96
CA LEU A 90 -6.73 5.64 -1.80
C LEU A 90 -5.55 6.48 -1.30
N GLU A 91 -4.33 5.93 -1.28
CA GLU A 91 -3.11 6.68 -0.95
C GLU A 91 -2.99 7.92 -1.83
N GLN A 92 -3.05 7.74 -3.16
CA GLN A 92 -2.95 8.83 -4.12
C GLN A 92 -4.12 9.82 -3.98
N ARG A 93 -5.36 9.32 -3.91
CA ARG A 93 -6.55 10.17 -3.80
C ARG A 93 -6.53 11.05 -2.54
N LEU A 94 -6.15 10.49 -1.39
CA LEU A 94 -6.06 11.24 -0.14
C LEU A 94 -4.92 12.26 -0.20
N PHE A 95 -3.77 11.90 -0.79
CA PHE A 95 -2.67 12.82 -0.98
C PHE A 95 -3.06 14.05 -1.83
N GLU A 96 -3.75 13.83 -2.95
CA GLU A 96 -4.29 14.90 -3.81
C GLU A 96 -5.31 15.78 -3.06
N GLN A 97 -6.23 15.17 -2.30
CA GLN A 97 -7.21 15.89 -1.49
C GLN A 97 -6.57 16.79 -0.42
N LEU A 98 -5.36 16.45 0.03
CA LEU A 98 -4.58 17.21 0.99
C LEU A 98 -3.66 18.26 0.33
N GLY A 99 -3.77 18.47 -0.97
CA GLY A 99 -3.02 19.48 -1.73
C GLY A 99 -1.67 19.00 -2.26
N GLY A 100 -1.47 17.67 -2.34
CA GLY A 100 -0.37 17.09 -3.09
C GLY A 100 -0.51 17.34 -4.61
N PRO A 101 0.62 17.53 -5.34
CA PRO A 101 0.61 17.70 -6.79
C PRO A 101 0.27 16.42 -7.56
#